data_AF-Q9F8P6-F1
#
_entry.id   AF-Q9F8P6-F1
#
_cell.length_a   1.000
_cell.length_b   1.000
_cell.length_c   1.000
_cell.angle_alpha   90.00
_cell.angle_beta   90.00
_cell.angle_gamma   90.00
#
_symmetry.space_group_name_H-M   'P 1'
#
loop_
_entity.id
_entity.type
_entity.pdbx_description
1 polymer ?
#
loop_
_entity_poly.entity_id
_entity_poly.type
_entity_poly.pdbx_seq_one_letter_code
_entity_poly.pdbx_strand_id
1 'polypeptide(L)'
;GIDPGPIARASLFSLFRNFKSGEKVVLKIKRPDIEETIKTDLEVIKKYLLPQLRALGFISHFDLNKIFNLFEIKLKEELDFLNELQNLKIFHRALKNYEDLIIPKAFKELSGRNVLVMEYVDGNLLKNFLEQKVYYPTLGEKLIHNFCRLLFWERIFHADPHPGNIIFTKNKKLCFLDLGAVGFVDQRTVEILARTIYFIY
;
A
#
# COMPACT_ATOMS: atom_id res chain seq x y z
N GLY A 1 -2.20 -14.44 -23.06
CA GLY A 1 -0.74 -14.39 -23.21
C GLY A 1 -0.25 -13.11 -22.58
N ILE A 2 0.61 -13.23 -21.58
CA ILE A 2 1.15 -12.12 -20.77
C ILE A 2 2.22 -11.38 -21.59
N ASP A 3 2.40 -10.08 -21.36
CA ASP A 3 3.49 -9.30 -21.95
C ASP A 3 4.85 -9.99 -21.66
N PRO A 4 5.81 -9.98 -22.62
CA PRO A 4 7.05 -10.75 -22.51
C PRO A 4 8.00 -10.28 -21.39
N GLY A 5 7.72 -9.13 -20.77
CA GLY A 5 8.51 -8.59 -19.66
C GLY A 5 7.64 -7.82 -18.65
N PRO A 6 8.16 -7.56 -17.44
CA PRO A 6 7.44 -6.81 -16.43
C PRO A 6 7.31 -5.34 -16.84
N ILE A 7 6.13 -4.76 -16.60
CA ILE A 7 5.88 -3.33 -16.79
C ILE A 7 6.46 -2.48 -15.66
N ALA A 8 6.67 -3.07 -14.48
CA ALA A 8 7.34 -2.44 -13.35
C ALA A 8 7.93 -3.49 -12.41
N ARG A 9 8.95 -3.10 -11.65
CA ARG A 9 9.56 -3.93 -10.60
C ARG A 9 9.56 -3.13 -9.30
N ALA A 10 8.98 -3.72 -8.25
CA ALA A 10 9.04 -3.23 -6.89
C ALA A 10 10.02 -4.09 -6.08
N SER A 11 10.24 -3.71 -4.83
CA SER A 11 11.15 -4.42 -3.92
C SER A 11 10.78 -5.90 -3.78
N LEU A 12 9.48 -6.20 -3.60
CA LEU A 12 8.98 -7.55 -3.29
C LEU A 12 8.40 -8.31 -4.48
N PHE A 13 7.96 -7.60 -5.53
CA PHE A 13 7.18 -8.17 -6.62
C PHE A 13 7.47 -7.48 -7.96
N SER A 14 7.07 -8.13 -9.03
CA SER A 14 7.08 -7.58 -10.39
C SER A 14 5.65 -7.49 -10.92
N LEU A 15 5.36 -6.42 -11.64
CA LEU A 15 4.08 -6.21 -12.28
C LEU A 15 4.18 -6.63 -13.75
N PHE A 16 3.26 -7.48 -14.18
CA PHE A 16 3.08 -7.86 -15.58
C PHE A 16 1.71 -7.44 -16.06
N ARG A 17 1.55 -7.29 -17.36
CA ARG A 17 0.29 -6.87 -17.97
C ARG A 17 -0.16 -7.92 -18.96
N ASN A 18 -1.47 -8.18 -19.01
CA ASN A 18 -2.06 -9.08 -19.98
C ASN A 18 -3.31 -8.43 -20.58
N PHE A 19 -3.30 -8.32 -21.91
CA PHE A 19 -4.40 -7.76 -22.69
C PHE A 19 -5.07 -8.77 -23.62
N LYS A 20 -4.60 -10.03 -23.64
CA LYS A 20 -5.05 -11.02 -24.63
C LYS A 20 -6.33 -11.75 -24.23
N SER A 21 -6.87 -11.53 -23.03
CA SER A 21 -8.05 -12.25 -22.49
C SER A 21 -9.38 -11.49 -22.60
N GLY A 22 -9.49 -10.46 -23.44
CA GLY A 22 -10.69 -9.61 -23.51
C GLY A 22 -10.80 -8.61 -22.35
N GLU A 23 -10.42 -9.03 -21.14
CA GLU A 23 -10.19 -8.14 -19.99
C GLU A 23 -8.71 -7.75 -19.88
N LYS A 24 -8.47 -6.45 -19.65
CA LYS A 24 -7.14 -5.89 -19.39
C LYS A 24 -6.80 -6.07 -17.91
N VAL A 25 -5.75 -6.82 -17.60
CA VAL A 25 -5.38 -7.14 -16.21
C VAL A 25 -3.90 -6.86 -15.93
N VAL A 26 -3.61 -6.59 -14.65
CA VAL A 26 -2.27 -6.53 -14.08
C VAL A 26 -2.06 -7.75 -13.18
N LEU A 27 -0.91 -8.39 -13.32
CA LEU A 27 -0.47 -9.48 -12.45
C LEU A 27 0.67 -8.95 -11.58
N LYS A 28 0.43 -8.91 -10.27
CA LYS A 28 1.45 -8.67 -9.25
C LYS A 28 2.02 -10.02 -8.86
N ILE A 29 3.25 -10.31 -9.30
CA ILE A 29 3.92 -11.60 -9.09
C ILE A 29 5.06 -11.40 -8.10
N LYS A 30 5.04 -12.14 -7.00
CA LYS A 30 6.11 -12.14 -6.00
C LYS A 30 7.44 -12.50 -6.68
N ARG A 31 8.52 -11.78 -6.33
CA ARG A 31 9.84 -12.08 -6.86
C ARG A 31 10.29 -13.47 -6.40
N PRO A 32 10.99 -14.24 -7.25
CA PRO A 32 11.68 -15.44 -6.80
C PRO A 32 12.59 -15.11 -5.61
N ASP A 33 12.70 -16.05 -4.67
CA ASP A 33 13.64 -16.02 -3.53
C ASP A 33 13.49 -14.85 -2.54
N ILE A 34 12.45 -14.02 -2.68
CA ILE A 34 12.26 -12.85 -1.82
C ILE A 34 12.02 -13.23 -0.36
N GLU A 35 11.36 -14.36 -0.10
CA GLU A 35 11.11 -14.84 1.26
C GLU A 35 12.41 -15.24 1.97
N GLU A 36 13.32 -15.91 1.26
CA GLU A 36 14.63 -16.29 1.78
C GLU A 36 15.52 -15.06 1.98
N THR A 37 15.48 -14.12 1.04
CA THR A 37 16.19 -12.84 1.14
C THR A 37 15.76 -12.09 2.39
N ILE A 38 14.44 -11.92 2.59
CA ILE A 38 13.89 -11.22 3.75
C ILE A 38 14.19 -11.93 5.05
N LYS A 39 14.10 -13.26 5.07
CA LYS A 39 14.46 -14.04 6.25
C LYS A 39 15.91 -13.76 6.65
N THR A 40 16.83 -13.79 5.69
CA THR A 40 18.25 -13.50 5.91
C THR A 40 18.46 -12.07 6.41
N ASP A 41 17.79 -11.08 5.80
CA ASP A 41 17.89 -9.66 6.20
C ASP A 41 17.40 -9.45 7.63
N LEU A 42 16.26 -10.05 8.01
CA LEU A 42 15.72 -9.97 9.36
C LEU A 42 16.66 -10.61 10.40
N GLU A 43 17.28 -11.75 10.06
CA GLU A 43 18.28 -12.39 10.91
C GLU A 43 19.50 -11.49 11.13
N VAL A 44 20.00 -10.85 10.05
CA VAL A 44 21.12 -9.92 10.12
C VAL A 44 20.79 -8.70 11.00
N ILE A 45 19.63 -8.08 10.79
CA ILE A 45 19.20 -6.92 11.59
C ILE A 45 19.11 -7.31 13.07
N LYS A 46 18.45 -8.42 13.36
CA LYS A 46 18.22 -8.88 14.74
C LYS A 46 19.53 -9.22 15.46
N LYS A 47 20.46 -9.88 14.78
CA LYS A 47 21.70 -10.38 15.37
C LYS A 47 22.78 -9.31 15.47
N TYR A 48 22.87 -8.41 14.50
CA TYR A 48 24.01 -7.48 14.40
C TYR A 48 23.62 -6.02 14.61
N LEU A 49 22.50 -5.55 14.03
CA LEU A 49 22.14 -4.13 14.07
C LEU A 49 21.47 -3.73 15.38
N LEU A 50 20.48 -4.49 15.86
CA LEU A 50 19.77 -4.16 17.10
C LEU A 50 20.68 -4.04 18.34
N PRO A 51 21.67 -4.92 18.56
CA PRO A 51 22.60 -4.76 19.69
C PRO A 51 23.44 -3.49 19.59
N GLN A 52 23.88 -3.10 18.38
CA GLN A 52 24.67 -1.88 18.18
C GLN A 52 23.84 -0.62 18.43
N LEU A 53 22.60 -0.57 17.94
CA LEU A 53 21.70 0.55 18.17
C LEU A 53 21.39 0.75 19.67
N ARG A 54 21.28 -0.34 20.43
CA ARG A 54 21.17 -0.27 21.89
C ARG A 54 22.43 0.28 22.54
N ALA A 55 23.60 -0.20 22.12
CA ALA A 55 24.88 0.23 22.67
C ALA A 55 25.13 1.73 22.42
N LEU A 56 24.68 2.27 21.29
CA LEU A 56 24.80 3.68 20.94
C LEU A 56 23.76 4.58 21.61
N GLY A 57 22.82 4.04 22.40
CA GLY A 57 21.83 4.82 23.13
C GLY A 57 20.81 5.58 22.25
N PHE A 58 20.75 5.29 20.94
CA PHE A 58 19.93 6.04 19.97
C PHE A 58 18.44 6.08 20.33
N ILE A 59 17.96 5.16 21.17
CA ILE A 59 16.52 4.92 21.40
C ILE A 59 16.27 4.44 22.85
N SER A 60 16.76 5.18 23.86
CA SER A 60 16.56 4.83 25.28
C SER A 60 15.09 4.77 25.73
N HIS A 61 14.19 5.47 25.01
CA HIS A 61 12.77 5.55 25.34
C HIS A 61 11.87 4.52 24.63
N PHE A 62 12.39 3.75 23.67
CA PHE A 62 11.58 2.76 22.95
C PHE A 62 12.12 1.33 23.09
N ASP A 63 11.19 0.38 23.16
CA ASP A 63 11.52 -1.04 23.12
C ASP A 63 11.81 -1.47 21.67
N LEU A 64 13.09 -1.44 21.30
CA LEU A 64 13.56 -1.81 19.96
C LEU A 64 13.19 -3.24 19.56
N ASN A 65 13.08 -4.18 20.51
CA ASN A 65 12.62 -5.53 20.17
C ASN A 65 11.16 -5.50 19.74
N LYS A 66 10.30 -4.76 20.46
CA LYS A 66 8.89 -4.66 20.10
C LYS A 66 8.70 -4.01 18.73
N ILE A 67 9.43 -2.93 18.44
CA ILE A 67 9.38 -2.27 17.12
C ILE A 67 9.84 -3.24 16.04
N PHE A 68 10.96 -3.93 16.26
CA PHE A 68 11.46 -4.90 15.29
C PHE A 68 10.50 -6.07 15.05
N ASN A 69 9.90 -6.62 16.11
CA ASN A 69 8.91 -7.69 15.98
C ASN A 69 7.69 -7.24 15.18
N LEU A 70 7.22 -6.00 15.39
CA LEU A 70 6.13 -5.43 14.62
C LEU A 70 6.52 -5.28 13.15
N PHE A 71 7.73 -4.79 12.87
CA PHE A 71 8.26 -4.69 11.52
C PHE A 71 8.33 -6.06 10.83
N GLU A 72 8.84 -7.09 11.51
CA GLU A 72 8.89 -8.46 10.98
C GLU A 72 7.49 -9.00 10.65
N ILE A 73 6.50 -8.79 11.52
CA ILE A 73 5.11 -9.18 11.27
C ILE A 73 4.57 -8.47 10.04
N LYS A 74 4.75 -7.15 9.94
CA LYS A 74 4.27 -6.36 8.81
C LYS A 74 4.91 -6.76 7.49
N LEU A 75 6.20 -7.02 7.48
CA LEU A 75 6.90 -7.46 6.28
C LEU A 75 6.40 -8.85 5.82
N LYS A 76 6.09 -9.75 6.76
CA LYS A 76 5.46 -11.04 6.44
C LYS A 76 4.04 -10.89 5.91
N GLU A 77 3.25 -9.95 6.45
CA GLU A 77 1.91 -9.64 5.94
C GLU A 77 1.95 -9.16 4.48
N GLU A 78 2.92 -8.32 4.12
CA GLU A 78 3.12 -7.82 2.75
C GLU A 78 3.54 -8.92 1.75
N LEU A 79 4.18 -9.99 2.24
CA LEU A 79 4.56 -11.13 1.40
C LEU A 79 3.39 -12.06 1.09
N ASP A 80 2.24 -11.94 1.76
CA ASP A 80 1.07 -12.77 1.45
C ASP A 80 0.00 -11.97 0.72
N PHE A 81 -0.10 -12.14 -0.60
CA PHE A 81 -1.10 -11.45 -1.42
C PHE A 81 -2.55 -11.85 -1.12
N LEU A 82 -2.80 -12.89 -0.31
CA LEU A 82 -4.14 -13.13 0.21
C LEU A 82 -4.58 -12.01 1.17
N ASN A 83 -3.65 -11.42 1.92
CA ASN A 83 -3.93 -10.26 2.78
C ASN A 83 -4.33 -9.05 1.94
N GLU A 84 -3.56 -8.76 0.89
CA GLU A 84 -3.87 -7.67 -0.03
C GLU A 84 -5.22 -7.88 -0.75
N LEU A 85 -5.51 -9.12 -1.16
CA LEU A 85 -6.81 -9.49 -1.73
C LEU A 85 -7.98 -9.26 -0.76
N GLN A 86 -7.77 -9.48 0.54
CA GLN A 86 -8.75 -9.16 1.58
C GLN A 86 -8.89 -7.65 1.77
N ASN A 87 -7.78 -6.91 1.80
CA ASN A 87 -7.76 -5.46 1.93
C ASN A 87 -8.47 -4.77 0.75
N LEU A 88 -8.26 -5.25 -0.48
CA LEU A 88 -8.99 -4.79 -1.68
C LEU A 88 -10.50 -4.91 -1.51
N LYS A 89 -11.00 -5.99 -0.91
CA LYS A 89 -12.44 -6.17 -0.63
C LYS A 89 -12.95 -5.22 0.45
N ILE A 90 -12.17 -4.98 1.49
CA ILE A 90 -12.52 -4.05 2.56
C ILE A 90 -12.65 -2.64 1.97
N PHE A 91 -11.64 -2.19 1.21
CA PHE A 91 -11.67 -0.89 0.55
C PHE A 91 -12.80 -0.77 -0.47
N HIS A 92 -13.06 -1.81 -1.28
CA HIS A 92 -14.19 -1.80 -2.20
C HIS A 92 -15.54 -1.54 -1.49
N ARG A 93 -15.73 -2.10 -0.30
CA ARG A 93 -16.96 -1.91 0.48
C ARG A 93 -17.03 -0.51 1.09
N ALA A 94 -15.95 -0.06 1.72
CA ALA A 94 -15.85 1.28 2.31
C ALA A 94 -16.08 2.38 1.26
N LEU A 95 -15.60 2.16 0.04
CA LEU A 95 -15.61 3.15 -1.03
C LEU A 95 -16.87 3.13 -1.91
N LYS A 96 -17.90 2.35 -1.56
CA LYS A 96 -19.12 2.22 -2.38
C LYS A 96 -19.80 3.56 -2.68
N ASN A 97 -19.71 4.53 -1.75
CA ASN A 97 -20.32 5.85 -1.87
C ASN A 97 -19.31 6.96 -2.25
N TYR A 98 -18.10 6.58 -2.67
CA TYR A 98 -17.00 7.49 -2.92
C TYR A 98 -16.75 7.57 -4.43
N GLU A 99 -17.45 8.47 -5.12
CA GLU A 99 -17.36 8.55 -6.58
C GLU A 99 -15.98 8.97 -7.11
N ASP A 100 -15.20 9.63 -6.25
CA ASP A 100 -13.93 10.27 -6.58
C ASP A 100 -12.71 9.36 -6.32
N LEU A 101 -12.95 8.17 -5.74
CA LEU A 101 -12.00 7.09 -5.49
C LEU A 101 -12.36 5.83 -6.29
N ILE A 102 -11.34 5.06 -6.67
CA ILE A 102 -11.45 3.77 -7.35
C ILE A 102 -10.52 2.78 -6.65
N ILE A 103 -10.95 1.52 -6.63
CA ILE A 103 -10.11 0.38 -6.29
C ILE A 103 -10.20 -0.59 -7.46
N PRO A 104 -9.10 -1.15 -7.98
CA PRO A 104 -9.17 -2.11 -9.06
C PRO A 104 -9.93 -3.37 -8.60
N LYS A 105 -10.77 -3.93 -9.46
CA LYS A 105 -11.38 -5.24 -9.19
C LYS A 105 -10.29 -6.30 -9.09
N ALA A 106 -10.33 -7.12 -8.04
CA ALA A 106 -9.44 -8.27 -7.91
C ALA A 106 -10.10 -9.55 -8.44
N PHE A 107 -9.34 -10.36 -9.18
CA PHE A 107 -9.79 -11.64 -9.72
C PHE A 107 -9.43 -12.77 -8.76
N LYS A 108 -10.35 -13.07 -7.84
CA LYS A 108 -10.11 -14.02 -6.73
C LYS A 108 -9.71 -15.40 -7.23
N GLU A 109 -10.35 -15.93 -8.27
CA GLU A 109 -10.06 -17.28 -8.79
C GLU A 109 -8.66 -17.39 -9.40
N LEU A 110 -8.07 -16.26 -9.79
CA LEU A 110 -6.74 -16.18 -10.41
C LEU A 110 -5.66 -15.70 -9.42
N SER A 111 -6.03 -15.43 -8.17
CA SER A 111 -5.15 -14.87 -7.15
C SER A 111 -4.85 -15.87 -6.03
N GLY A 112 -3.65 -15.77 -5.45
CA GLY A 112 -3.17 -16.61 -4.36
C GLY A 112 -2.03 -15.93 -3.61
N ARG A 113 -1.27 -16.66 -2.79
CA ARG A 113 -0.20 -16.09 -1.93
C ARG A 113 0.94 -15.41 -2.71
N ASN A 114 1.22 -15.87 -3.92
CA ASN A 114 2.37 -15.44 -4.73
C ASN A 114 1.99 -14.62 -5.96
N VAL A 115 0.70 -14.60 -6.32
CA VAL A 115 0.20 -13.88 -7.49
C VAL A 115 -1.11 -13.19 -7.13
N LEU A 116 -1.21 -11.89 -7.38
CA LEU A 116 -2.46 -11.14 -7.32
C LEU A 116 -2.80 -10.63 -8.71
N VAL A 117 -4.02 -10.96 -9.18
CA VAL A 117 -4.52 -10.52 -10.48
C VAL A 117 -5.60 -9.48 -10.25
N MET A 118 -5.42 -8.30 -10.84
CA MET A 118 -6.32 -7.17 -10.68
C MET A 118 -6.61 -6.47 -12.01
N GLU A 119 -7.72 -5.75 -12.06
CA GLU A 119 -8.11 -4.92 -13.18
C GLU A 119 -7.01 -3.92 -13.53
N TYR A 120 -6.73 -3.78 -14.81
CA TYR A 120 -5.86 -2.71 -15.29
C TYR A 120 -6.63 -1.37 -15.28
N VAL A 121 -6.13 -0.41 -14.51
CA VAL A 121 -6.69 0.95 -14.46
C VAL A 121 -5.84 1.89 -15.31
N ASP A 122 -6.48 2.57 -16.27
CA ASP A 122 -5.82 3.55 -17.13
C ASP A 122 -5.71 4.93 -16.43
N GLY A 123 -4.51 5.50 -16.46
CA GLY A 123 -4.22 6.81 -15.88
C GLY A 123 -2.74 7.04 -15.64
N ASN A 124 -2.42 8.18 -15.02
CA ASN A 124 -1.04 8.58 -14.71
C ASN A 124 -0.73 8.31 -13.24
N LEU A 125 0.40 7.66 -12.97
CA LEU A 125 0.92 7.52 -11.61
C LEU A 125 1.22 8.89 -11.01
N LEU A 126 0.89 9.10 -9.73
CA LEU A 126 1.18 10.36 -9.04
C LEU A 126 2.68 10.67 -9.02
N LYS A 127 3.51 9.63 -8.93
CA LYS A 127 4.97 9.75 -9.07
C LYS A 127 5.37 10.52 -10.34
N ASN A 128 4.70 10.30 -11.46
CA ASN A 128 5.05 10.97 -12.73
C ASN A 128 4.76 12.48 -12.68
N PHE A 129 3.72 12.91 -11.96
CA PHE A 129 3.45 14.34 -11.78
C PHE A 129 4.56 15.03 -10.99
N LEU A 130 5.08 14.35 -9.96
CA LEU A 130 6.20 14.85 -9.15
C LEU A 130 7.48 14.94 -9.99
N GLU A 131 7.81 13.89 -10.74
CA GLU A 131 9.01 13.85 -11.59
C GLU A 131 8.97 14.89 -12.71
N GLN A 132 7.80 15.09 -13.32
CA GLN A 132 7.60 16.06 -14.41
C GLN A 132 7.30 17.48 -13.91
N LYS A 133 7.23 17.69 -12.58
CA LYS A 133 6.84 18.97 -11.95
C LYS A 133 5.50 19.50 -12.48
N VAL A 134 4.57 18.61 -12.80
CA VAL A 134 3.22 18.95 -13.25
C VAL A 134 2.37 19.21 -12.02
N TYR A 135 1.89 20.46 -11.88
CA TYR A 135 0.98 20.84 -10.81
C TYR A 135 -0.48 20.64 -11.24
N TYR A 136 -1.24 19.95 -10.40
CA TYR A 136 -2.69 19.85 -10.55
C TYR A 136 -3.36 20.50 -9.33
N PRO A 137 -3.98 21.69 -9.48
CA PRO A 137 -4.38 22.54 -8.37
C PRO A 137 -5.26 21.89 -7.30
N THR A 138 -6.03 20.87 -7.64
CA THR A 138 -6.97 20.21 -6.73
C THR A 138 -6.52 18.83 -6.26
N LEU A 139 -5.36 18.34 -6.72
CA LEU A 139 -4.93 16.98 -6.45
C LEU A 139 -4.48 16.79 -5.00
N GLY A 140 -3.75 17.75 -4.45
CA GLY A 140 -3.32 17.73 -3.04
C GLY A 140 -4.52 17.79 -2.09
N GLU A 141 -5.45 18.72 -2.34
CA GLU A 141 -6.71 18.82 -1.60
C GLU A 141 -7.50 17.52 -1.67
N LYS A 142 -7.63 16.94 -2.86
CA LYS A 142 -8.34 15.68 -3.06
C LYS A 142 -7.69 14.52 -2.31
N LEU A 143 -6.36 14.45 -2.26
CA LEU A 143 -5.63 13.42 -1.51
C LEU A 143 -5.89 13.57 -0.01
N ILE A 144 -5.76 14.78 0.53
CA ILE A 144 -5.98 15.05 1.96
C ILE A 144 -7.44 14.77 2.33
N HIS A 145 -8.39 15.26 1.54
CA HIS A 145 -9.81 15.04 1.77
C HIS A 145 -10.16 13.54 1.81
N ASN A 146 -9.64 12.76 0.86
CA ASN A 146 -9.88 11.31 0.84
C ASN A 146 -9.18 10.57 1.96
N PHE A 147 -7.95 10.98 2.33
CA PHE A 147 -7.27 10.45 3.50
C PHE A 147 -8.09 10.67 4.77
N CYS A 148 -8.59 11.90 4.99
CA CYS A 148 -9.44 12.23 6.11
C CYS A 148 -10.75 11.42 6.10
N ARG A 149 -11.41 11.28 4.95
CA ARG A 149 -12.65 10.47 4.87
C ARG A 149 -12.41 9.02 5.24
N LEU A 150 -11.32 8.42 4.73
CA LEU A 150 -10.97 7.05 5.06
C LEU A 150 -10.66 6.91 6.56
N LEU A 151 -9.84 7.79 7.11
CA LEU A 151 -9.41 7.71 8.51
C LEU A 151 -10.53 8.00 9.50
N PHE A 152 -11.28 9.09 9.32
CA PHE A 152 -12.26 9.57 10.30
C PHE A 152 -13.65 8.94 10.14
N TRP A 153 -14.09 8.64 8.91
CA TRP A 153 -15.42 8.06 8.67
C TRP A 153 -15.35 6.54 8.51
N GLU A 154 -14.47 6.04 7.65
CA GLU A 154 -14.36 4.60 7.38
C GLU A 154 -13.49 3.87 8.40
N ARG A 155 -12.70 4.61 9.20
CA ARG A 155 -11.77 4.09 10.22
C ARG A 155 -10.73 3.12 9.67
N ILE A 156 -10.40 3.30 8.39
CA ILE A 156 -9.37 2.56 7.69
C ILE A 156 -8.42 3.56 7.04
N PHE A 157 -7.17 3.18 6.82
CA PHE A 157 -6.25 4.02 6.07
C PHE A 157 -5.24 3.17 5.32
N HIS A 158 -4.77 3.66 4.18
CA HIS A 158 -3.62 3.09 3.51
C HIS A 158 -2.37 3.54 4.26
N ALA A 159 -1.65 2.60 4.85
CA ALA A 159 -0.52 2.90 5.75
C ALA A 159 0.77 3.30 5.00
N ASP A 160 0.83 3.07 3.68
CA ASP A 160 1.94 3.49 2.82
C ASP A 160 1.43 3.99 1.45
N PRO A 161 0.76 5.17 1.40
CA PRO A 161 0.18 5.71 0.17
C PRO A 161 1.25 6.33 -0.74
N HIS A 162 2.28 5.56 -1.08
CA HIS A 162 3.38 6.00 -1.92
C HIS A 162 2.86 6.49 -3.29
N PRO A 163 3.36 7.62 -3.85
CA PRO A 163 2.87 8.15 -5.14
C PRO A 163 2.97 7.18 -6.32
N GLY A 164 3.82 6.14 -6.22
CA GLY A 164 3.95 5.06 -7.19
C GLY A 164 2.80 4.03 -7.15
N ASN A 165 1.96 4.05 -6.12
CA ASN A 165 0.82 3.15 -5.93
C ASN A 165 -0.52 3.84 -6.14
N ILE A 166 -0.52 5.10 -6.59
CA ILE A 166 -1.72 5.89 -6.81
C ILE A 166 -1.78 6.34 -8.26
N ILE A 167 -2.87 5.99 -8.94
CA ILE A 167 -3.17 6.47 -10.28
C ILE A 167 -4.16 7.63 -10.19
N PHE A 168 -3.87 8.72 -10.90
CA PHE A 168 -4.84 9.73 -11.27
C PHE A 168 -5.39 9.42 -12.66
N THR A 169 -6.67 9.05 -12.71
CA THR A 169 -7.33 8.62 -13.95
C THR A 169 -7.71 9.81 -14.83
N LYS A 170 -7.97 9.56 -16.12
CA LYS A 170 -8.48 10.58 -17.07
C LYS A 170 -9.79 11.23 -16.60
N ASN A 171 -10.62 10.47 -15.87
CA ASN A 171 -11.87 10.95 -15.28
C ASN A 171 -11.65 11.68 -13.94
N LYS A 172 -10.40 12.10 -13.66
CA LYS A 172 -9.99 12.83 -12.45
C LYS A 172 -10.26 12.09 -11.14
N LYS A 173 -10.34 10.76 -11.14
CA LYS A 173 -10.49 9.90 -9.95
C LYS A 173 -9.13 9.40 -9.46
N LEU A 174 -8.97 9.22 -8.15
CA LEU A 174 -7.79 8.58 -7.56
C LEU A 174 -8.02 7.07 -7.48
N CYS A 175 -7.02 6.28 -7.83
CA CYS A 175 -7.07 4.83 -7.73
C CYS A 175 -5.89 4.33 -6.90
N PHE A 176 -6.18 3.61 -5.81
CA PHE A 176 -5.16 2.94 -4.99
C PHE A 176 -4.87 1.55 -5.56
N LEU A 177 -3.62 1.31 -5.95
CA LEU A 177 -3.19 0.06 -6.59
C LEU A 177 -2.64 -0.98 -5.61
N ASP A 178 -1.94 -0.51 -4.58
CA ASP A 178 -1.32 -1.36 -3.58
C ASP A 178 -2.09 -1.20 -2.27
N LEU A 179 -2.59 -2.31 -1.73
CA LEU A 179 -3.21 -2.33 -0.40
C LEU A 179 -2.58 -3.42 0.46
N GLY A 180 -1.30 -3.70 0.27
CA GLY A 180 -0.53 -4.60 1.12
C GLY A 180 -0.45 -4.08 2.56
N ALA A 181 -0.36 -2.76 2.74
CA ALA A 181 -0.31 -2.10 4.03
C ALA A 181 -1.57 -1.26 4.29
N VAL A 182 -2.48 -1.81 5.10
CA VAL A 182 -3.71 -1.16 5.57
C VAL A 182 -3.72 -1.13 7.09
N GLY A 183 -4.12 0.02 7.64
CA GLY A 183 -4.37 0.20 9.07
C GLY A 183 -5.86 0.38 9.37
N PHE A 184 -6.23 0.01 10.59
CA PHE A 184 -7.57 0.18 11.16
C PHE A 184 -7.43 0.98 12.45
N VAL A 185 -8.36 1.91 12.68
CA VAL A 185 -8.41 2.69 13.92
C VAL A 185 -9.73 2.45 14.65
N ASP A 186 -9.67 2.37 15.97
CA ASP A 186 -10.90 2.32 16.76
C ASP A 186 -11.50 3.72 16.94
N GLN A 187 -12.75 3.76 17.40
CA GLN A 187 -13.47 5.02 17.60
C GLN A 187 -12.75 5.96 18.56
N ARG A 188 -12.16 5.42 19.63
CA ARG A 188 -11.46 6.20 20.64
C ARG A 188 -10.23 6.90 20.05
N THR A 189 -9.47 6.19 19.22
CA THR A 189 -8.29 6.73 18.54
C THR A 189 -8.67 7.85 17.59
N VAL A 190 -9.75 7.66 16.82
CA VAL A 190 -10.30 8.70 15.93
C VAL A 190 -10.70 9.95 16.70
N GLU A 191 -11.37 9.82 17.84
CA GLU A 191 -11.75 10.94 18.69
C GLU A 191 -10.54 11.69 19.26
N ILE A 192 -9.50 10.97 19.68
CA ILE A 192 -8.24 11.56 20.14
C ILE A 192 -7.59 12.35 19.00
N LEU A 193 -7.44 11.75 17.82
CA LEU A 193 -6.84 12.40 16.65
C LEU A 193 -7.63 13.65 16.24
N ALA A 194 -8.96 13.56 16.20
CA ALA A 194 -9.82 14.68 15.84
C ALA A 194 -9.68 15.84 16.84
N ARG A 195 -9.64 15.53 18.16
CA ARG A 195 -9.39 16.54 19.20
C ARG A 195 -8.01 17.18 19.05
N THR A 196 -6.97 16.39 18.80
CA THR A 196 -5.62 16.93 18.60
C THR A 196 -5.57 17.88 17.41
N ILE A 197 -6.17 17.53 16.28
CA ILE A 197 -6.23 18.43 15.12
C ILE A 197 -7.03 19.69 15.45
N TYR A 198 -8.16 19.56 16.14
CA TYR A 198 -9.00 20.70 16.53
C TYR A 198 -8.27 21.68 17.44
N PHE A 199 -7.43 21.22 18.38
CA PHE A 199 -6.67 22.09 19.29
C PHE A 199 -5.41 22.71 18.69
N ILE A 200 -4.94 22.22 17.53
CA ILE A 200 -3.78 22.79 16.83
C ILE A 200 -4.18 24.00 15.96
N TYR A 201 -5.48 24.14 15.66
CA TYR A 201 -6.07 25.30 14.99
C TYR A 201 -6.71 26.28 15.99
#